data_AF-A0A963SNL9-F1
#
_entry.id   AF-A0A963SNL9-F1
#
_cell.length_a   1.000
_cell.length_b   1.000
_cell.length_c   1.000
_cell.angle_alpha   90.00
_cell.angle_beta   90.00
_cell.angle_gamma   90.00
#
_symmetry.space_group_name_H-M   'P 1'
#
loop_
_entity.id
_entity.type
_entity.pdbx_description
1 polymer ?
#
loop_
_entity_poly.entity_id
_entity_poly.type
_entity_poly.pdbx_seq_one_letter_code
_entity_poly.pdbx_strand_id
1 'polypeptide(L)'
;MAKRDHSKLDPRARKVKILATVGPASKSPEMLRKLFRAGADAFRVNMSHGDHATHAETIAAIRAMEQELRRPVAILADLQGPKLRVGT
;
A
#
# COMPACT_ATOMS: atom_id res chain seq x y z
N MET A 1 30.07 9.67 15.28
CA MET A 1 28.99 9.89 14.29
C MET A 1 28.31 8.55 14.01
N ALA A 2 27.04 8.36 14.39
CA ALA A 2 26.34 7.10 14.14
C ALA A 2 26.04 6.95 12.64
N LYS A 3 26.36 5.77 12.06
CA LYS A 3 26.03 5.43 10.67
C LYS A 3 24.51 5.45 10.52
N ARG A 4 23.96 6.32 9.67
CA ARG A 4 22.52 6.32 9.35
C ARG A 4 22.18 5.02 8.61
N ASP A 5 21.25 4.25 9.16
CA ASP A 5 20.70 3.07 8.50
C ASP A 5 19.78 3.52 7.36
N HIS A 6 20.27 3.46 6.11
CA HIS A 6 19.53 3.84 4.91
C HIS A 6 18.32 2.93 4.61
N SER A 7 18.18 1.79 5.32
CA SER A 7 16.99 0.94 5.23
C SER A 7 15.81 1.49 6.02
N LYS A 8 16.05 2.32 7.05
CA LYS A 8 15.03 2.84 7.94
C LYS A 8 14.55 4.22 7.46
N LEU A 9 13.25 4.36 7.28
CA LEU A 9 12.63 5.64 6.92
C LEU A 9 12.36 6.48 8.16
N ASP A 10 12.83 7.72 8.15
CA ASP A 10 12.55 8.70 9.21
C ASP A 10 11.03 8.98 9.35
N PRO A 11 10.58 9.40 10.54
CA PRO A 11 9.20 9.84 10.75
C PRO A 11 8.81 10.93 9.75
N ARG A 12 7.56 10.91 9.27
CA ARG A 12 7.08 11.98 8.38
C ARG A 12 6.96 13.27 9.17
N ALA A 13 7.47 14.37 8.62
CA ALA A 13 7.32 15.71 9.20
C ALA A 13 5.89 16.30 9.06
N ARG A 14 5.00 15.62 8.33
CA ARG A 14 3.62 16.06 8.10
C ARG A 14 2.63 15.39 9.05
N LYS A 15 1.60 16.14 9.46
CA LYS A 15 0.51 15.68 10.35
C LYS A 15 -0.57 14.84 9.65
N VAL A 16 -0.75 15.06 8.34
CA VAL A 16 -1.75 14.35 7.51
C VAL A 16 -1.15 13.04 7.01
N LYS A 17 -1.94 11.97 6.89
CA LYS A 17 -1.55 10.68 6.28
C LYS A 17 -2.00 10.59 4.82
N ILE A 18 -1.23 9.91 3.98
CA ILE A 18 -1.54 9.66 2.57
C ILE A 18 -1.96 8.20 2.39
N LEU A 19 -3.20 8.01 1.94
CA LEU A 19 -3.75 6.72 1.54
C LEU A 19 -3.70 6.59 0.01
N ALA A 20 -2.98 5.59 -0.50
CA ALA A 20 -2.85 5.34 -1.94
C ALA A 20 -3.68 4.11 -2.34
N THR A 21 -4.53 4.23 -3.37
CA THR A 21 -5.24 3.06 -3.92
C THR A 21 -4.31 2.24 -4.77
N VAL A 22 -4.24 0.93 -4.50
CA VAL A 22 -3.44 0.00 -5.30
C VAL A 22 -4.30 -0.56 -6.43
N GLY A 23 -3.85 -0.36 -7.66
CA GLY A 23 -4.39 -0.98 -8.86
C GLY A 23 -3.29 -1.64 -9.72
N PRO A 24 -3.63 -2.07 -10.95
CA PRO A 24 -2.72 -2.78 -11.85
C PRO A 24 -1.39 -2.03 -12.11
N ALA A 25 -1.43 -0.71 -12.23
CA ALA A 25 -0.25 0.12 -12.46
C ALA A 25 0.68 0.26 -11.23
N SER A 26 0.20 -0.11 -10.04
CA SER A 26 0.87 0.17 -8.76
C SER A 26 1.07 -1.06 -7.88
N LYS A 27 0.64 -2.25 -8.31
CA LYS A 27 0.70 -3.47 -7.49
C LYS A 27 2.05 -4.19 -7.48
N SER A 28 3.00 -3.78 -8.34
CA SER A 28 4.32 -4.41 -8.35
C SER A 28 5.10 -4.05 -7.06
N PRO A 29 5.90 -4.97 -6.51
CA PRO A 29 6.72 -4.69 -5.33
C PRO A 29 7.62 -3.46 -5.48
N GLU A 30 8.19 -3.23 -6.65
CA GLU A 30 9.06 -2.09 -6.96
C GLU A 30 8.27 -0.78 -6.90
N MET A 31 7.05 -0.77 -7.45
CA MET A 31 6.21 0.42 -7.44
C MET A 31 5.69 0.72 -6.05
N LEU A 32 5.29 -0.29 -5.28
CA LEU A 32 4.89 -0.13 -3.88
C LEU A 32 6.02 0.50 -3.05
N ARG A 33 7.27 0.06 -3.24
CA ARG A 33 8.45 0.68 -2.60
C ARG A 33 8.62 2.13 -3.01
N LYS A 34 8.50 2.45 -4.30
CA LYS A 34 8.61 3.82 -4.79
C LYS A 34 7.54 4.71 -4.16
N LEU A 35 6.29 4.28 -4.15
CA LEU A 35 5.16 5.00 -3.55
C LEU A 35 5.35 5.20 -2.05
N PHE A 36 5.78 4.16 -1.34
CA PHE A 36 6.03 4.24 0.09
C PHE A 36 7.21 5.15 0.43
N ARG A 37 8.32 5.12 -0.32
CA ARG A 37 9.41 6.08 -0.12
C ARG A 37 8.97 7.51 -0.42
N ALA A 38 8.24 7.71 -1.52
CA ALA A 38 7.74 9.01 -1.95
C ALA A 38 6.78 9.65 -0.94
N GLY A 39 5.97 8.87 -0.24
CA GLY A 39 5.05 9.47 0.72
C GLY A 39 3.85 8.65 1.14
N ALA A 40 3.53 7.50 0.56
CA ALA A 40 2.38 6.73 1.01
C ALA A 40 2.56 6.28 2.47
N ASP A 41 1.49 6.34 3.27
CA ASP A 41 1.46 5.82 4.65
C ASP A 41 0.53 4.62 4.79
N ALA A 42 -0.46 4.52 3.90
CA ALA A 42 -1.42 3.44 3.86
C ALA A 42 -1.72 3.07 2.40
N PHE A 43 -2.06 1.80 2.18
CA PHE A 43 -2.50 1.28 0.89
C PHE A 43 -3.94 0.80 0.97
N ARG A 44 -4.79 1.30 0.06
CA ARG A 44 -6.17 0.86 -0.11
C ARG A 44 -6.23 -0.25 -1.16
N VAL A 45 -6.73 -1.42 -0.77
CA VAL A 45 -7.04 -2.54 -1.67
C VAL A 45 -8.54 -2.52 -1.92
N ASN A 46 -8.94 -2.14 -3.13
CA ASN A 46 -10.35 -2.03 -3.51
C ASN A 46 -10.90 -3.41 -3.91
N MET A 47 -11.78 -3.97 -3.08
CA MET A 47 -12.38 -5.29 -3.26
C MET A 47 -13.53 -5.31 -4.28
N SER A 48 -13.89 -4.17 -4.86
CA SER A 48 -14.91 -4.10 -5.93
C SER A 48 -14.43 -4.66 -7.28
N HIS A 49 -13.12 -4.93 -7.42
CA HIS A 49 -12.47 -5.39 -8.65
C HIS A 49 -11.33 -6.35 -8.31
N GLY A 50 -11.10 -7.33 -9.18
CA GLY A 50 -10.07 -8.36 -8.95
C GLY A 50 -10.59 -9.53 -8.13
N ASP A 51 -9.76 -10.56 -8.01
CA ASP A 51 -10.04 -11.75 -7.20
C ASP A 51 -9.23 -11.74 -5.90
N HIS A 52 -9.60 -12.63 -4.98
CA HIS A 52 -8.92 -12.76 -3.69
C HIS A 52 -7.44 -13.13 -3.84
N ALA A 53 -7.07 -13.89 -4.88
CA ALA A 53 -5.69 -14.28 -5.15
C ALA A 53 -4.82 -13.04 -5.45
N THR A 54 -5.28 -12.18 -6.36
CA THR A 54 -4.62 -10.92 -6.70
C THR A 54 -4.49 -9.99 -5.49
N HIS A 55 -5.52 -9.93 -4.65
CA HIS A 55 -5.47 -9.15 -3.42
C HIS A 55 -4.48 -9.73 -2.41
N ALA A 56 -4.43 -11.05 -2.26
CA ALA A 56 -3.48 -11.73 -1.39
C ALA A 56 -2.02 -11.48 -1.82
N GLU A 57 -1.72 -11.56 -3.12
CA GLU A 57 -0.40 -11.21 -3.67
C GLU A 57 -0.01 -9.76 -3.35
N THR A 58 -0.95 -8.84 -3.54
CA THR A 58 -0.75 -7.41 -3.25
C THR A 58 -0.45 -7.20 -1.77
N ILE A 59 -1.22 -7.83 -0.88
CA ILE A 59 -1.04 -7.75 0.58
C ILE A 59 0.33 -8.34 0.98
N ALA A 60 0.70 -9.48 0.42
CA ALA A 60 1.99 -10.12 0.67
C ALA A 60 3.16 -9.21 0.25
N ALA A 61 3.07 -8.57 -0.91
CA ALA A 61 4.07 -7.61 -1.38
C ALA A 61 4.20 -6.39 -0.44
N ILE A 62 3.07 -5.86 0.06
CA ILE A 62 3.08 -4.76 1.03
C ILE A 62 3.74 -5.19 2.34
N ARG A 63 3.44 -6.40 2.84
CA ARG A 63 4.04 -6.94 4.08
C ARG A 63 5.53 -7.22 3.93
N ALA A 64 5.96 -7.76 2.79
CA ALA A 64 7.38 -7.95 2.51
C ALA A 64 8.14 -6.60 2.54
N MET A 65 7.56 -5.57 1.91
CA MET A 65 8.12 -4.22 1.91
C MET A 65 8.15 -3.60 3.32
N GLU A 66 7.10 -3.79 4.13
CA GLU A 66 7.05 -3.31 5.52
C GLU A 66 8.21 -3.88 6.36
N GLN A 67 8.49 -5.17 6.22
CA GLN A 67 9.62 -5.83 6.90
C GLN A 67 10.97 -5.29 6.40
N GLU A 68 11.13 -5.15 5.08
CA GLU A 68 12.35 -4.63 4.45
C GLU A 68 12.69 -3.21 4.95
N LEU A 69 11.68 -2.33 5.02
CA LEU A 69 11.85 -0.91 5.34
C LEU A 69 11.68 -0.60 6.83
N ARG A 70 11.41 -1.62 7.64
CA ARG A 70 11.27 -1.55 9.10
C ARG A 70 10.36 -0.42 9.55
N ARG A 71 9.26 -0.24 8.82
CA ARG A 71 8.31 0.84 9.06
C ARG A 71 6.89 0.35 8.84
N PRO A 72 6.02 0.48 9.85
CA PRO A 72 4.64 0.02 9.75
C PRO A 72 3.90 0.63 8.57
N VAL A 73 3.12 -0.20 7.87
CA VAL A 73 2.26 0.21 6.75
C VAL A 73 0.84 -0.26 7.01
N ALA A 74 -0.11 0.68 6.95
CA ALA A 74 -1.51 0.34 7.06
C ALA A 74 -2.04 -0.22 5.73
N ILE A 75 -2.84 -1.29 5.80
CA ILE A 75 -3.56 -1.85 4.67
C ILE A 75 -5.05 -1.67 4.95
N LEU A 76 -5.77 -1.03 4.03
CA LEU A 76 -7.20 -0.83 4.11
C LEU A 76 -7.90 -1.70 3.06
N ALA A 77 -8.66 -2.69 3.51
CA ALA A 77 -9.58 -3.42 2.65
C ALA A 77 -10.85 -2.59 2.46
N ASP A 78 -11.07 -2.09 1.24
CA ASP A 78 -12.24 -1.30 0.88
C ASP A 78 -13.30 -2.21 0.24
N LEU A 79 -14.36 -2.49 1.00
CA LEU A 79 -15.43 -3.40 0.60
C LEU A 79 -16.38 -2.71 -0.39
N GLN A 80 -16.91 -3.48 -1.35
CA GLN A 80 -17.77 -2.95 -2.40
C GLN A 80 -19.05 -2.27 -1.89
N GLY A 81 -19.61 -2.73 -0.77
CA GLY A 81 -20.90 -2.28 -0.26
C GLY A 81 -22.10 -2.69 -1.14
N PRO A 82 -23.33 -2.31 -0.76
CA PRO A 82 -24.53 -2.57 -1.56
C PRO A 82 -24.51 -1.73 -2.85
N LYS A 83 -24.10 -2.35 -3.96
CA LYS A 83 -23.93 -1.66 -5.26
C LYS A 83 -24.96 -2.14 -6.27
N LEU A 84 -25.84 -1.23 -6.70
CA LEU A 84 -26.64 -1.40 -7.92
C LEU A 84 -25.77 -1.06 -9.13
N ARG A 85 -25.65 -2.00 -10.07
CA ARG A 85 -25.07 -1.76 -11.40
C ARG A 85 -26.20 -1.92 -12.41
N VAL A 86 -26.45 -0.88 -13.20
CA VAL A 86 -27.36 -0.94 -14.36
C VAL A 86 -26.53 -1.19 -15.61
N GLY A 87 -26.92 -2.20 -16.40
CA GLY A 87 -26.42 -2.43 -17.76
C GLY A 87 -25.43 -3.59 -17.94
N THR A 88 -25.49 -4.19 -19.13
CA THR A 88 -24.80 -3.59 -20.29
C THR A 88 -25.80 -2.83 -21.13
#